data_AF-A0A7S4QVS6-F1
#
_entry.id   AF-A0A7S4QVS6-F1
#
_cell.length_a   1.000
_cell.length_b   1.000
_cell.length_c   1.000
_cell.angle_alpha   90.00
_cell.angle_beta   90.00
_cell.angle_gamma   90.00
#
_symmetry.space_group_name_H-M   'P 1'
#
loop_
_entity.id
_entity.type
_entity.pdbx_description
1 polymer ?
#
loop_
_entity_poly.entity_id
_entity_poly.type
_entity_poly.pdbx_seq_one_letter_code
_entity_poly.pdbx_strand_id
1 'polypeptide(L)'
;SSFGTAQFQRLQLLNDPGTRVGPQEFRIGDKGEAEIQNDIETATKTMKRVKPGGVTPLTRHIWEIQQSIQETAPQLVANGQKVVIVLATDGLPTDEQGYGGECITDEFVRALKSLEGLPVWLVVRLCTDEEPVTRFYNNLDGQLEFSLEVLDDFIGEAREVYRHNKWLNYGLPMHRCREMGYHDRIFDLIDERPLTRGEVRQFCALIFGVDDLDELPDPAADWKG
;
A
#
# COMPACT_ATOMS: atom_id res chain seq x y z
N SER A 1 -19.82 -20.06 4.22
CA SER A 1 -20.67 -18.85 4.29
C SER A 1 -20.11 -17.85 3.30
N SER A 2 -20.92 -17.42 2.33
CA SER A 2 -20.67 -16.40 1.28
C SER A 2 -19.20 -16.09 0.92
N PHE A 3 -18.67 -16.75 -0.11
CA PHE A 3 -17.47 -16.27 -0.79
C PHE A 3 -17.78 -14.94 -1.49
N GLY A 4 -17.21 -13.89 -0.90
CA GLY A 4 -16.67 -12.65 -1.47
C GLY A 4 -17.28 -12.10 -2.75
N THR A 5 -17.77 -10.87 -2.64
CA THR A 5 -17.71 -9.86 -3.71
C THR A 5 -16.38 -10.01 -4.46
N ALA A 6 -16.40 -10.15 -5.78
CA ALA A 6 -15.21 -10.34 -6.59
C ALA A 6 -14.19 -9.22 -6.29
N GLN A 7 -13.10 -9.57 -5.60
CA GLN A 7 -11.98 -8.68 -5.39
C GLN A 7 -11.20 -8.64 -6.70
N PHE A 8 -11.31 -7.54 -7.43
CA PHE A 8 -10.49 -7.29 -8.61
C PHE A 8 -9.35 -6.34 -8.25
N GLN A 9 -8.20 -6.53 -8.87
CA GLN A 9 -7.07 -5.62 -8.75
C GLN A 9 -6.92 -4.83 -10.04
N ARG A 10 -6.90 -3.50 -9.94
CA ARG A 10 -6.61 -2.59 -11.05
C ARG A 10 -5.16 -2.13 -10.94
N LEU A 11 -4.36 -2.39 -11.96
CA LEU A 11 -2.98 -1.93 -12.07
C LEU A 11 -2.89 -0.92 -13.20
N GLN A 12 -2.31 0.24 -12.93
CA GLN A 12 -2.12 1.30 -13.91
C GLN A 12 -0.66 1.72 -13.94
N LEU A 13 -0.05 1.64 -15.12
CA LEU A 13 1.28 2.20 -15.35
C LEU A 13 1.17 3.71 -15.44
N LEU A 14 2.01 4.43 -14.70
CA LEU A 14 2.01 5.90 -14.68
C LEU A 14 2.30 6.50 -16.07
N ASN A 15 3.23 5.86 -16.80
CA ASN A 15 3.59 6.20 -18.17
C ASN A 15 2.97 5.19 -19.14
N ASP A 16 2.46 5.68 -20.28
CA ASP A 16 1.98 4.82 -21.36
C ASP A 16 3.16 3.98 -21.89
N PRO A 17 3.10 2.63 -21.78
CA PRO A 17 4.17 1.76 -22.27
C PRO A 17 4.29 1.76 -23.79
N GLY A 18 3.33 2.36 -24.49
CA GLY A 18 3.23 2.44 -25.94
C GLY A 18 2.42 1.29 -26.52
N THR A 19 1.70 1.58 -27.60
CA THR A 19 0.76 0.66 -28.28
C THR A 19 1.36 -0.69 -28.70
N ARG A 20 2.69 -0.79 -28.83
CA ARG A 20 3.40 -2.04 -29.20
C ARG A 20 3.77 -2.91 -28.01
N VAL A 21 3.71 -2.39 -26.79
CA VAL A 21 4.19 -3.06 -25.56
C VAL A 21 3.04 -3.71 -24.81
N GLY A 22 1.93 -2.99 -24.65
CA GLY A 22 0.69 -3.48 -24.04
C GLY A 22 -0.21 -2.34 -23.59
N PRO A 23 -1.33 -2.61 -22.92
CA PRO A 23 -2.20 -1.57 -22.37
C PRO A 23 -1.51 -0.87 -21.19
N GLN A 24 -1.92 0.37 -20.91
CA GLN A 24 -1.46 1.12 -19.74
C GLN A 24 -2.15 0.65 -18.45
N GLU A 25 -3.39 0.18 -18.56
CA GLU A 25 -4.19 -0.35 -17.46
C GLU A 25 -4.47 -1.85 -17.65
N PHE A 26 -4.40 -2.58 -16.54
CA PHE A 26 -4.74 -3.99 -16.44
C PHE A 26 -5.69 -4.21 -15.28
N ARG A 27 -6.55 -5.22 -15.42
CA ARG A 27 -7.42 -5.68 -14.34
C ARG A 27 -7.23 -7.18 -14.20
N ILE A 28 -7.10 -7.65 -12.97
CA ILE A 28 -6.95 -9.07 -12.64
C ILE A 28 -8.15 -9.47 -11.80
N GLY A 29 -8.84 -10.55 -12.20
CA GLY A 29 -9.99 -11.09 -11.46
C GLY A 29 -11.34 -10.43 -11.79
N ASP A 30 -11.36 -9.41 -12.65
CA ASP A 30 -12.59 -8.69 -13.07
C ASP A 30 -13.49 -9.55 -13.98
N LYS A 31 -12.89 -10.51 -14.72
CA LYS A 31 -13.60 -11.35 -15.72
C LYS A 31 -13.93 -12.76 -15.21
N GLY A 32 -13.71 -13.04 -13.92
CA GLY A 32 -13.91 -14.35 -13.30
C GLY A 32 -12.66 -15.25 -13.31
N GLU A 33 -12.73 -16.34 -12.54
CA GLU A 33 -11.56 -17.19 -12.21
C GLU A 33 -10.85 -17.79 -13.43
N ALA A 34 -11.59 -18.15 -14.48
CA ALA A 34 -11.04 -18.76 -15.69
C ALA A 34 -10.07 -17.82 -16.45
N GLU A 35 -10.24 -16.50 -16.32
CA GLU A 35 -9.44 -15.51 -17.03
C GLU A 35 -8.27 -14.95 -16.21
N ILE A 36 -8.20 -15.27 -14.90
CA ILE A 36 -7.13 -14.77 -14.00
C ILE A 36 -5.75 -15.10 -14.56
N GLN A 37 -5.55 -16.33 -15.06
CA GLN A 37 -4.27 -16.75 -15.60
C GLN A 37 -3.89 -15.93 -16.85
N ASN A 38 -4.86 -15.62 -17.72
CA ASN A 38 -4.64 -14.80 -18.91
C ASN A 38 -4.35 -13.34 -18.56
N ASP A 39 -5.05 -12.79 -17.56
CA ASP A 39 -4.83 -11.45 -17.05
C ASP A 39 -3.41 -11.33 -16.45
N ILE A 40 -2.98 -12.31 -15.64
CA ILE A 40 -1.62 -12.39 -15.06
C ILE A 40 -0.56 -12.49 -16.16
N GLU A 41 -0.77 -13.34 -17.16
CA GLU A 41 0.17 -13.46 -18.27
C GLU A 41 0.30 -12.16 -19.06
N THR A 42 -0.82 -11.48 -19.31
CA THR A 42 -0.84 -10.20 -20.02
C THR A 42 -0.08 -9.14 -19.22
N ALA A 43 -0.39 -8.98 -17.93
CA ALA A 43 0.31 -8.06 -17.06
C ALA A 43 1.82 -8.36 -17.00
N THR A 44 2.20 -9.64 -16.85
CA THR A 44 3.60 -10.08 -16.81
C THR A 44 4.33 -9.79 -18.12
N LYS A 45 3.69 -10.07 -19.27
CA LYS A 45 4.27 -9.81 -20.60
C LYS A 45 4.47 -8.32 -20.82
N THR A 46 3.52 -7.47 -20.42
CA THR A 46 3.68 -6.03 -20.56
C THR A 46 4.76 -5.50 -19.64
N MET A 47 4.74 -5.82 -18.35
CA MET A 47 5.76 -5.39 -17.38
C MET A 47 7.19 -5.75 -17.80
N LYS A 48 7.40 -6.94 -18.38
CA LYS A 48 8.73 -7.37 -18.88
C LYS A 48 9.22 -6.60 -20.11
N ARG A 49 8.32 -5.93 -20.83
CA ARG A 49 8.62 -5.23 -22.10
C ARG A 49 8.61 -3.72 -21.97
N VAL A 50 7.99 -3.18 -20.92
CA VAL A 50 8.03 -1.75 -20.58
C VAL A 50 9.49 -1.34 -20.38
N LYS A 51 9.84 -0.16 -20.89
CA LYS A 51 11.11 0.49 -20.59
C LYS A 51 10.84 1.73 -19.74
N PRO A 52 11.64 1.97 -18.70
CA PRO A 52 11.52 3.20 -17.92
C PRO A 52 11.78 4.40 -18.85
N GLY A 53 10.91 5.41 -18.74
CA GLY A 53 10.95 6.61 -19.56
C GLY A 53 9.69 7.45 -19.36
N GLY A 54 9.77 8.73 -19.71
CA GLY A 54 8.69 9.68 -19.48
C GLY A 54 8.88 10.50 -18.20
N VAL A 55 7.79 11.06 -17.72
CA VAL A 55 7.71 11.92 -16.54
C VAL A 55 6.91 11.20 -15.45
N THR A 56 6.81 11.75 -14.24
CA THR A 56 6.06 11.14 -13.14
C THR A 56 4.90 12.05 -12.74
N PRO A 57 3.83 12.17 -13.56
CA PRO A 57 2.72 13.09 -13.31
C PRO A 57 1.76 12.53 -12.24
N LEU A 58 2.30 12.24 -11.05
CA LEU A 58 1.57 11.61 -9.95
C LEU A 58 0.32 12.38 -9.56
N THR A 59 0.42 13.71 -9.50
CA THR A 59 -0.68 14.62 -9.16
C THR A 59 -1.92 14.36 -10.03
N ARG A 60 -1.74 14.25 -11.34
CA ARG A 60 -2.84 13.99 -12.28
C ARG A 60 -3.52 12.65 -12.02
N HIS A 61 -2.72 11.60 -11.84
CA HIS A 61 -3.25 10.25 -11.58
C HIS A 61 -4.03 10.19 -10.26
N ILE A 62 -3.56 10.90 -9.22
CA ILE A 62 -4.30 10.98 -7.95
C ILE A 62 -5.66 11.66 -8.15
N TRP A 63 -5.74 12.76 -8.92
CA TRP A 63 -7.03 13.39 -9.23
C TRP A 63 -7.99 12.47 -9.99
N GLU A 64 -7.49 11.75 -11.00
CA GLU A 64 -8.30 10.79 -11.76
C GLU A 64 -8.83 9.66 -10.86
N ILE A 65 -7.98 9.14 -9.95
CA ILE A 65 -8.37 8.12 -8.97
C ILE A 65 -9.40 8.69 -7.98
N GLN A 66 -9.18 9.91 -7.47
CA GLN A 66 -10.09 10.56 -6.53
C GLN A 66 -11.50 10.70 -7.11
N GLN A 67 -11.62 11.17 -8.35
CA GLN A 67 -12.92 11.30 -9.03
C GLN A 67 -13.63 9.95 -9.14
N SER A 68 -12.91 8.90 -9.56
CA SER A 68 -13.46 7.55 -9.67
C SER A 68 -13.91 6.97 -8.32
N ILE A 69 -13.16 7.22 -7.25
CA ILE A 69 -13.51 6.76 -5.91
C ILE A 69 -14.70 7.55 -5.38
N GLN A 70 -14.78 8.86 -5.62
CA GLN A 70 -15.88 9.69 -5.15
C GLN A 70 -17.25 9.23 -5.67
N GLU A 71 -17.32 8.75 -6.91
CA GLU A 71 -18.54 8.18 -7.49
C GLU A 71 -18.98 6.88 -6.80
N THR A 72 -18.03 6.06 -6.34
CA THR A 72 -18.28 4.75 -5.74
C THR A 72 -18.27 4.76 -4.20
N ALA A 73 -17.82 5.86 -3.59
CA ALA A 73 -17.64 6.01 -2.15
C ALA A 73 -18.91 5.70 -1.33
N PRO A 74 -20.13 6.14 -1.70
CA PRO A 74 -21.34 5.81 -0.93
C PRO A 74 -21.57 4.30 -0.80
N GLN A 75 -21.31 3.55 -1.87
CA GLN A 75 -21.46 2.10 -1.90
C GLN A 75 -20.36 1.41 -1.08
N LEU A 76 -19.11 1.86 -1.21
CA LEU A 76 -17.98 1.35 -0.44
C LEU A 76 -18.21 1.52 1.07
N VAL A 77 -18.63 2.70 1.49
CA VAL A 77 -18.94 3.00 2.90
C VAL A 77 -20.11 2.15 3.39
N ALA A 78 -21.19 2.02 2.61
CA ALA A 78 -22.33 1.20 2.98
C ALA A 78 -21.96 -0.30 3.16
N ASN A 79 -20.98 -0.77 2.41
CA ASN A 79 -20.48 -2.14 2.47
C ASN A 79 -19.33 -2.33 3.48
N GLY A 80 -18.87 -1.27 4.16
CA GLY A 80 -17.69 -1.32 5.03
C GLY A 80 -16.38 -1.62 4.28
N GLN A 81 -16.33 -1.32 2.98
CA GLN A 81 -15.17 -1.56 2.11
C GLN A 81 -14.32 -0.30 1.99
N LYS A 82 -13.02 -0.50 1.74
CA LYS A 82 -12.05 0.56 1.43
C LYS A 82 -11.34 0.28 0.11
N VAL A 83 -10.86 1.32 -0.53
CA VAL A 83 -9.97 1.23 -1.69
C VAL A 83 -8.53 1.37 -1.22
N VAL A 84 -7.70 0.38 -1.55
CA VAL A 84 -6.26 0.47 -1.36
C VAL A 84 -5.64 1.09 -2.62
N ILE A 85 -4.91 2.18 -2.44
CA ILE A 85 -4.07 2.79 -3.48
C ILE A 85 -2.62 2.45 -3.13
N VAL A 86 -1.93 1.72 -4.01
CA VAL A 86 -0.49 1.45 -3.86
C VAL A 86 0.28 2.31 -4.85
N LEU A 87 0.98 3.32 -4.33
CA LEU A 87 1.87 4.18 -5.10
C LEU A 87 3.30 3.66 -4.99
N ALA A 88 3.78 2.99 -6.04
CA ALA A 88 5.18 2.59 -6.15
C ALA A 88 5.97 3.68 -6.88
N THR A 89 6.99 4.27 -6.24
CA THR A 89 7.77 5.39 -6.79
C THR A 89 9.23 5.34 -6.36
N ASP A 90 10.13 5.75 -7.24
CA ASP A 90 11.58 5.89 -7.01
C ASP A 90 12.03 7.37 -6.97
N GLY A 91 11.09 8.31 -7.07
CA GLY A 91 11.39 9.74 -7.17
C GLY A 91 10.31 10.68 -6.65
N LEU A 92 10.65 11.96 -6.67
CA LEU A 92 9.70 13.04 -6.35
C LEU A 92 8.72 13.27 -7.52
N PRO A 93 7.51 13.79 -7.23
CA PRO A 93 6.56 14.19 -8.27
C PRO A 93 7.18 15.19 -9.26
N THR A 94 6.88 15.01 -10.55
CA THR A 94 7.23 15.97 -11.62
C THR A 94 5.98 16.41 -12.37
N ASP A 95 6.05 17.56 -13.04
CA ASP A 95 5.02 17.96 -13.98
C ASP A 95 5.06 17.14 -15.29
N GLU A 96 4.17 17.46 -16.22
CA GLU A 96 4.08 16.82 -17.54
C GLU A 96 5.34 17.04 -18.41
N GLN A 97 6.19 18.00 -18.05
CA GLN A 97 7.43 18.34 -18.76
C GLN A 97 8.67 17.75 -18.08
N GLY A 98 8.50 17.12 -16.90
CA GLY A 98 9.57 16.49 -16.13
C GLY A 98 10.30 17.45 -15.20
N TYR A 99 9.79 18.67 -15.01
CA TYR A 99 10.31 19.58 -14.00
C TYR A 99 9.78 19.16 -12.62
N GLY A 100 10.65 19.24 -11.62
CA GLY A 100 10.28 19.11 -10.21
C GLY A 100 10.33 20.47 -9.50
N GLY A 101 10.07 20.47 -8.20
CA GLY A 101 10.21 21.65 -7.34
C GLY A 101 9.07 21.78 -6.33
N GLU A 102 9.21 22.71 -5.40
CA GLU A 102 8.29 22.89 -4.27
C GLU A 102 6.83 23.08 -4.72
N CYS A 103 6.59 23.87 -5.77
CA CYS A 103 5.24 24.09 -6.30
C CYS A 103 4.57 22.77 -6.74
N ILE A 104 5.32 21.86 -7.35
CA ILE A 104 4.82 20.59 -7.89
C ILE A 104 4.60 19.58 -6.75
N THR A 105 5.53 19.55 -5.78
CA THR A 105 5.34 18.74 -4.58
C THR A 105 4.15 19.22 -3.76
N ASP A 106 3.93 20.54 -3.65
CA ASP A 106 2.77 21.11 -2.97
C ASP A 106 1.46 20.74 -3.67
N GLU A 107 1.46 20.77 -5.00
CA GLU A 107 0.30 20.35 -5.79
C GLU A 107 0.00 18.86 -5.60
N PHE A 108 1.04 18.02 -5.56
CA PHE A 108 0.91 16.61 -5.26
C PHE A 108 0.34 16.38 -3.85
N VAL A 109 0.85 17.10 -2.84
CA VAL A 109 0.29 17.03 -1.47
C VAL A 109 -1.17 17.46 -1.44
N ARG A 110 -1.56 18.51 -2.18
CA ARG A 110 -2.98 18.90 -2.31
C ARG A 110 -3.83 17.81 -2.96
N ALA A 111 -3.30 17.11 -3.97
CA ALA A 111 -3.98 15.98 -4.59
C ALA A 111 -4.15 14.83 -3.59
N LEU A 112 -3.13 14.51 -2.78
CA LEU A 112 -3.27 13.52 -1.70
C LEU A 112 -4.32 13.94 -0.68
N LYS A 113 -4.32 15.21 -0.25
CA LYS A 113 -5.34 15.76 0.66
C LYS A 113 -6.76 15.66 0.11
N SER A 114 -6.93 15.67 -1.22
CA SER A 114 -8.26 15.50 -1.82
C SER A 114 -8.87 14.11 -1.59
N LEU A 115 -8.07 13.13 -1.17
CA LEU A 115 -8.53 11.80 -0.77
C LEU A 115 -9.05 11.77 0.67
N GLU A 116 -8.82 12.82 1.47
CA GLU A 116 -9.33 12.91 2.84
C GLU A 116 -10.86 12.82 2.85
N GLY A 117 -11.39 12.02 3.78
CA GLY A 117 -12.83 11.77 3.91
C GLY A 117 -13.38 10.70 2.95
N LEU A 118 -12.59 10.17 2.02
CA LEU A 118 -12.95 9.00 1.22
C LEU A 118 -12.53 7.69 1.92
N PRO A 119 -13.17 6.55 1.62
CA PRO A 119 -12.81 5.26 2.20
C PRO A 119 -11.53 4.70 1.53
N VAL A 120 -10.41 5.38 1.73
CA VAL A 120 -9.12 5.10 1.07
C VAL A 120 -8.04 4.73 2.08
N TRP A 121 -7.19 3.79 1.69
CA TRP A 121 -5.91 3.47 2.33
C TRP A 121 -4.80 3.67 1.31
N LEU A 122 -3.85 4.56 1.57
CA LEU A 122 -2.72 4.82 0.67
C LEU A 122 -1.46 4.15 1.19
N VAL A 123 -0.83 3.34 0.36
CA VAL A 123 0.51 2.78 0.61
C VAL A 123 1.48 3.40 -0.37
N VAL A 124 2.50 4.07 0.12
CA VAL A 124 3.63 4.55 -0.68
C VAL A 124 4.76 3.55 -0.53
N ARG A 125 5.02 2.81 -1.62
CA ARG A 125 6.15 1.88 -1.71
C ARG A 125 7.33 2.59 -2.35
N LEU A 126 8.35 2.87 -1.55
CA LEU A 126 9.58 3.49 -2.04
C LEU A 126 10.45 2.44 -2.73
N CYS A 127 10.85 2.75 -3.95
CA CYS A 127 11.73 1.92 -4.78
C CYS A 127 13.14 2.51 -4.87
N THR A 128 13.51 3.38 -3.93
CA THR A 128 14.76 4.15 -3.93
C THR A 128 15.28 4.33 -2.51
N ASP A 129 16.60 4.40 -2.35
CA ASP A 129 17.30 4.77 -1.12
C ASP A 129 17.76 6.24 -1.11
N GLU A 130 17.29 7.04 -2.08
CA GLU A 130 17.62 8.45 -2.17
C GLU A 130 17.00 9.25 -1.01
N GLU A 131 17.87 9.64 -0.07
CA GLU A 131 17.52 10.40 1.14
C GLU A 131 16.55 11.57 0.95
N PRO A 132 16.64 12.42 -0.11
CA PRO A 132 15.64 13.48 -0.32
C PRO A 132 14.23 12.95 -0.60
N VAL A 133 14.12 11.81 -1.29
CA VAL A 133 12.86 11.17 -1.67
C VAL A 133 12.25 10.50 -0.45
N THR A 134 13.03 9.67 0.25
CA THR A 134 12.56 8.96 1.46
C THR A 134 12.10 9.95 2.53
N ARG A 135 12.88 11.01 2.77
CA ARG A 135 12.51 12.09 3.71
C ARG A 135 11.23 12.82 3.30
N PHE A 136 11.03 13.08 2.01
CA PHE A 136 9.81 13.75 1.55
C PHE A 136 8.57 12.93 1.89
N TYR A 137 8.55 11.63 1.51
CA TYR A 137 7.39 10.77 1.74
C TYR A 137 7.17 10.48 3.23
N ASN A 138 8.23 10.23 4.02
CA ASN A 138 8.11 10.03 5.47
C ASN A 138 7.53 11.26 6.20
N ASN A 139 7.76 12.47 5.68
CA ASN A 139 7.18 13.69 6.24
C ASN A 139 5.72 13.94 5.82
N LEU A 140 5.14 13.13 4.93
CA LEU A 140 3.73 13.28 4.52
C LEU A 140 2.76 12.83 5.60
N ASP A 141 3.12 11.81 6.38
CA ASP A 141 2.26 11.27 7.43
C ASP A 141 1.88 12.35 8.46
N GLY A 142 2.82 13.24 8.81
CA GLY A 142 2.56 14.38 9.68
C GLY A 142 1.75 15.54 9.06
N GLN A 143 1.43 15.48 7.76
CA GLN A 143 0.77 16.56 7.01
C GLN A 143 -0.65 16.22 6.53
N LEU A 144 -1.00 14.94 6.55
CA LEU A 144 -2.24 14.39 6.00
C LEU A 144 -3.10 13.86 7.15
N GLU A 145 -4.42 14.09 7.10
CA GLU A 145 -5.34 13.63 8.14
C GLU A 145 -5.97 12.26 7.82
N PHE A 146 -5.45 11.55 6.80
CA PHE A 146 -5.96 10.24 6.39
C PHE A 146 -4.90 9.14 6.47
N SER A 147 -5.40 7.91 6.38
CA SER A 147 -4.62 6.68 6.42
C SER A 147 -3.57 6.58 5.29
N LEU A 148 -2.31 6.85 5.63
CA LEU A 148 -1.13 6.69 4.80
C LEU A 148 -0.14 5.73 5.48
N GLU A 149 0.47 4.85 4.70
CA GLU A 149 1.62 4.05 5.11
C GLU A 149 2.75 4.26 4.11
N VAL A 150 3.95 4.55 4.60
CA VAL A 150 5.16 4.65 3.78
C VAL A 150 6.02 3.44 4.09
N LEU A 151 6.32 2.64 3.07
CA LEU A 151 7.15 1.45 3.18
C LEU A 151 8.41 1.64 2.34
N ASP A 152 9.56 1.54 2.99
CA ASP A 152 10.85 1.57 2.32
C ASP A 152 11.36 0.15 2.04
N ASP A 153 12.68 -0.01 1.92
CA ASP A 153 13.30 -1.29 1.62
C ASP A 153 13.07 -2.35 2.72
N PHE A 154 12.81 -3.58 2.29
CA PHE A 154 12.57 -4.73 3.18
C PHE A 154 13.65 -4.92 4.27
N ILE A 155 14.93 -4.66 3.95
CA ILE A 155 16.04 -4.89 4.87
C ILE A 155 16.05 -3.78 5.94
N GLY A 156 15.80 -2.53 5.55
CA GLY A 156 15.57 -1.40 6.44
C GLY A 156 14.47 -1.70 7.45
N GLU A 157 13.26 -1.99 6.96
CA GLU A 157 12.08 -2.36 7.75
C GLU A 157 12.39 -3.50 8.74
N ALA A 158 13.02 -4.58 8.25
CA ALA A 158 13.36 -5.71 9.10
C ALA A 158 14.33 -5.34 10.24
N ARG A 159 15.26 -4.41 10.01
CA ARG A 159 16.20 -3.93 11.04
C ARG A 159 15.49 -3.08 12.08
N GLU A 160 14.52 -2.26 11.68
CA GLU A 160 13.73 -1.44 12.61
C GLU A 160 12.85 -2.31 13.48
N VAL A 161 12.11 -3.25 12.88
CA VAL A 161 11.33 -4.24 13.63
C VAL A 161 12.23 -5.03 14.58
N TYR A 162 13.40 -5.47 14.14
CA TYR A 162 14.34 -6.18 15.02
C TYR A 162 14.87 -5.29 16.17
N ARG A 163 15.03 -3.99 15.95
CA ARG A 163 15.48 -3.04 16.99
C ARG A 163 14.47 -2.96 18.13
N HIS A 164 13.18 -2.93 17.82
CA HIS A 164 12.11 -2.76 18.80
C HIS A 164 11.54 -4.08 19.33
N ASN A 165 11.44 -5.10 18.47
CA ASN A 165 10.81 -6.40 18.73
C ASN A 165 11.73 -7.56 18.30
N LYS A 166 12.86 -7.74 19.00
CA LYS A 166 13.88 -8.79 18.71
C LYS A 166 13.35 -10.23 18.66
N TRP A 167 12.18 -10.47 19.24
CA TRP A 167 11.53 -11.78 19.25
C TRP A 167 10.82 -12.09 17.93
N LEU A 168 10.52 -11.06 17.12
CA LEU A 168 9.84 -11.17 15.84
C LEU A 168 10.86 -11.23 14.70
N ASN A 169 10.71 -12.24 13.84
CA ASN A 169 11.42 -12.28 12.56
C ASN A 169 10.54 -11.64 11.49
N TYR A 170 10.90 -10.43 11.05
CA TYR A 170 10.21 -9.73 9.99
C TYR A 170 10.49 -10.40 8.63
N GLY A 171 9.54 -11.22 8.17
CA GLY A 171 9.67 -12.00 6.95
C GLY A 171 9.13 -11.29 5.71
N LEU A 172 9.68 -11.65 4.55
CA LEU A 172 9.25 -11.12 3.25
C LEU A 172 7.74 -11.27 2.98
N PRO A 173 7.05 -12.37 3.35
CA PRO A 173 5.60 -12.46 3.15
C PRO A 173 4.80 -11.36 3.84
N MET A 174 5.16 -10.98 5.06
CA MET A 174 4.50 -9.91 5.81
C MET A 174 4.74 -8.56 5.15
N HIS A 175 5.98 -8.29 4.74
CA HIS A 175 6.32 -7.07 4.01
C HIS A 175 5.51 -6.95 2.70
N ARG A 176 5.39 -8.03 1.93
CA ARG A 176 4.56 -8.05 0.71
C ARG A 176 3.08 -7.84 1.00
N CYS A 177 2.56 -8.32 2.13
CA CYS A 177 1.17 -8.05 2.51
C CYS A 177 0.96 -6.55 2.79
N ARG A 178 1.86 -5.92 3.55
CA ARG A 178 1.83 -4.46 3.82
C ARG A 178 1.95 -3.65 2.53
N GLU A 179 2.90 -3.99 1.64
CA GLU A 179 3.05 -3.33 0.33
C GLU A 179 1.79 -3.41 -0.55
N MET A 180 0.99 -4.48 -0.39
CA MET A 180 -0.28 -4.66 -1.12
C MET A 180 -1.48 -4.03 -0.39
N GLY A 181 -1.22 -3.28 0.69
CA GLY A 181 -2.17 -2.55 1.51
C GLY A 181 -3.04 -3.41 2.41
N TYR A 182 -2.54 -4.58 2.82
CA TYR A 182 -3.02 -5.15 4.06
C TYR A 182 -2.60 -4.24 5.20
N HIS A 183 -3.59 -3.76 5.97
CA HIS A 183 -3.35 -2.90 7.11
C HIS A 183 -4.02 -3.48 8.36
N ASP A 184 -3.24 -3.54 9.43
CA ASP A 184 -3.70 -3.71 10.79
C ASP A 184 -2.83 -2.82 11.67
N ARG A 185 -3.45 -2.12 12.63
CA ARG A 185 -2.74 -1.22 13.55
C ARG A 185 -1.55 -1.89 14.25
N ILE A 186 -1.61 -3.20 14.48
CA ILE A 186 -0.50 -3.92 15.11
C ILE A 186 0.77 -3.87 14.25
N PHE A 187 0.65 -3.81 12.92
CA PHE A 187 1.78 -3.71 12.00
C PHE A 187 2.42 -2.32 11.97
N ASP A 188 1.71 -1.27 12.36
CA ASP A 188 2.29 0.07 12.53
C ASP A 188 3.14 0.16 13.81
N LEU A 189 2.89 -0.72 14.79
CA LEU A 189 3.54 -0.64 16.10
C LEU A 189 4.85 -1.43 16.18
N ILE A 190 5.09 -2.38 15.28
CA ILE A 190 6.20 -3.34 15.37
C ILE A 190 7.58 -2.73 15.09
N ASP A 191 7.65 -1.68 14.29
CA ASP A 191 8.84 -0.90 13.93
C ASP A 191 8.98 0.38 14.76
N GLU A 192 7.91 0.88 15.38
CA GLU A 192 7.96 2.06 16.26
C GLU A 192 8.44 1.78 17.69
N ARG A 193 7.95 0.69 18.30
CA ARG A 193 8.20 0.41 19.73
C ARG A 193 8.05 -1.07 20.11
N PRO A 194 8.58 -1.47 21.28
CA PRO A 194 8.28 -2.79 21.81
C PRO A 194 6.76 -2.96 22.00
N LEU A 195 6.24 -4.09 21.50
CA LEU A 195 4.85 -4.46 21.72
C LEU A 195 4.63 -4.81 23.21
N THR A 196 3.47 -4.42 23.74
CA THR A 196 3.00 -4.86 25.04
C THR A 196 2.60 -6.34 24.99
N ARG A 197 2.46 -6.99 26.15
CA ARG A 197 2.08 -8.41 26.20
C ARG A 197 0.75 -8.71 25.51
N GLY A 198 -0.24 -7.82 25.66
CA GLY A 198 -1.52 -7.94 24.98
C GLY A 198 -1.40 -7.77 23.47
N GLU A 199 -0.58 -6.83 23.02
CA GLU A 199 -0.28 -6.61 21.61
C GLU A 199 0.47 -7.78 20.98
N VAL A 200 1.38 -8.43 21.71
CA VAL A 200 2.02 -9.67 21.25
C VAL A 200 0.97 -10.78 21.04
N ARG A 201 0.01 -10.92 21.97
CA ARG A 201 -1.10 -11.89 21.83
C ARG A 201 -1.95 -11.58 20.60
N GLN A 202 -2.30 -10.31 20.38
CA GLN A 202 -3.04 -9.85 19.19
C GLN A 202 -2.27 -10.12 17.89
N PHE A 203 -0.98 -9.80 17.87
CA PHE A 203 -0.10 -10.07 16.74
C PHE A 203 -0.07 -11.56 16.39
N CYS A 204 0.09 -12.44 17.39
CA CYS A 204 0.07 -13.89 17.20
C CYS A 204 -1.28 -14.37 16.67
N ALA A 205 -2.39 -13.88 17.22
CA ALA A 205 -3.73 -14.23 16.73
C ALA A 205 -3.90 -13.86 15.25
N LEU A 206 -3.47 -12.66 14.88
CA LEU A 206 -3.51 -12.17 13.51
C LEU A 206 -2.72 -13.06 12.55
N ILE A 207 -1.46 -13.36 12.89
CA ILE A 207 -0.57 -14.17 12.03
C ILE A 207 -1.02 -15.63 11.93
N PHE A 208 -1.59 -16.18 13.00
CA PHE A 208 -2.08 -17.57 13.01
C PHE A 208 -3.52 -17.73 12.53
N GLY A 209 -4.24 -16.63 12.27
CA GLY A 209 -5.64 -16.65 11.84
C GLY A 209 -6.57 -17.20 12.92
N VAL A 210 -6.32 -16.84 14.18
CA VAL A 210 -7.15 -17.22 15.34
C VAL A 210 -8.12 -16.08 15.61
N ASP A 211 -9.42 -16.33 15.42
CA ASP A 211 -10.47 -15.33 15.61
C ASP A 211 -10.81 -15.10 17.09
N ASP A 212 -10.66 -16.15 17.92
CA ASP A 212 -10.93 -16.09 19.35
C ASP A 212 -9.63 -16.01 20.15
N LEU A 213 -9.35 -14.82 20.71
CA LEU A 213 -8.15 -14.61 21.51
C LEU A 213 -8.08 -15.55 22.71
N ASP A 214 -9.21 -16.01 23.26
CA ASP A 214 -9.26 -16.91 24.41
C ASP A 214 -8.70 -18.31 24.12
N GLU A 215 -8.55 -18.67 22.83
CA GLU A 215 -7.79 -19.86 22.42
C GLU A 215 -6.27 -19.69 22.61
N LEU A 216 -5.77 -18.44 22.67
CA LEU A 216 -4.38 -18.15 22.95
C LEU A 216 -4.16 -17.84 24.44
N PRO A 217 -3.10 -18.41 25.05
CA PRO A 217 -2.68 -18.04 26.41
C PRO A 217 -2.50 -16.53 26.56
N ASP A 218 -2.87 -15.98 27.71
CA ASP A 218 -2.66 -14.56 28.02
C ASP A 218 -1.34 -14.35 28.78
N PRO A 219 -0.27 -13.86 28.12
CA PRO A 219 1.02 -13.61 28.78
C PRO A 219 0.97 -12.49 29.83
N ALA A 220 -0.09 -11.67 29.87
CA ALA A 220 -0.31 -10.69 30.93
C ALA A 220 -0.86 -11.35 32.21
N ALA A 221 -1.67 -12.40 32.07
CA ALA A 221 -2.24 -13.16 33.19
C ALA A 221 -1.30 -14.27 33.67
N ASP A 222 -0.61 -14.94 32.75
CA ASP A 222 0.26 -16.07 33.05
C ASP A 222 1.56 -16.05 32.23
N TRP A 223 2.58 -15.38 32.78
CA TRP A 223 3.90 -15.31 32.16
C TRP A 223 4.80 -16.52 32.47
N LYS A 224 4.43 -17.34 33.46
CA LYS A 224 5.28 -18.47 33.90
C LYS A 224 4.77 -19.82 33.40
N GLY A 225 3.53 -19.89 32.91
CA GLY A 225 2.86 -21.13 32.52
C GLY A 225 2.35 -21.91 33.72
#